data_AF-A0A7C7YVS4-F1
#
_entry.id   AF-A0A7C7YVS4-F1
#
_cell.length_a   1.000
_cell.length_b   1.000
_cell.length_c   1.000
_cell.angle_alpha   90.00
_cell.angle_beta   90.00
_cell.angle_gamma   90.00
#
_symmetry.space_group_name_H-M   'P 1'
#
loop_
_entity.id
_entity.type
_entity.pdbx_description
1 polymer ?
#
loop_
_entity_poly.entity_id
_entity_poly.type
_entity_poly.pdbx_seq_one_letter_code
_entity_poly.pdbx_strand_id
1 'polypeptide(L)'
;MFLLLAFFWLDERKVEWDLLGYSACAMELRGATPEAVHAGVYQELDGRVSAEDAELLRTKNAYRVRLAVDPEAFAAQLPFYRGRVLYIGLIAALGGLGCSPIDGAFYVSWLSGLLLLAACARWLARRGHGSWEWVLGNLLLLVALGFFFGEHTLATADALAAALILWGAFFLLETRRTRLGLVLLGLSLTARTDHIVLIAALVAWCALPGAAAAPRISRRALVTSAGAYFVLILGCTVGREAYGPWTVFQHTFVDYMSLPATETPPFDPVIWLDQSLRSLPKFKSSAPLIFLVSTLAAAVIGWRRGKWRAGGTGLAFVALLATLIHFAFFPALWPRLMFPYWALGALAWRGAHDSPQENP
;
A
#
# COMPACT_ATOMS: atom_id res chain seq x y z
N MET A 1 21.66 -12.94 -5.19
CA MET A 1 20.27 -13.36 -5.47
C MET A 1 19.30 -12.19 -5.56
N PHE A 2 19.05 -11.41 -4.49
CA PHE A 2 18.11 -10.27 -4.56
C PHE A 2 18.50 -9.21 -5.61
N LEU A 3 19.79 -8.89 -5.75
CA LEU A 3 20.28 -7.99 -6.80
C LEU A 3 20.13 -8.57 -8.21
N LEU A 4 20.19 -9.90 -8.36
CA LEU A 4 19.96 -10.57 -9.65
C LEU A 4 18.47 -10.54 -10.01
N LEU A 5 17.58 -10.82 -9.05
CA LEU A 5 16.13 -10.68 -9.24
C LEU A 5 15.76 -9.24 -9.59
N ALA A 6 16.33 -8.27 -8.89
CA ALA A 6 16.10 -6.85 -9.18
C ALA A 6 16.62 -6.42 -10.55
N PHE A 7 17.71 -7.02 -11.02
CA PHE A 7 18.22 -6.78 -12.37
C PHE A 7 17.26 -7.30 -13.45
N PHE A 8 16.70 -8.51 -13.28
CA PHE A 8 15.67 -9.04 -14.18
C PHE A 8 14.37 -8.23 -14.18
N TRP A 9 14.10 -7.45 -13.13
CA TRP A 9 12.91 -6.61 -13.03
C TRP A 9 13.00 -5.28 -13.79
N LEU A 10 14.19 -4.85 -14.20
CA LEU A 10 14.35 -3.55 -14.86
C LEU A 10 13.70 -3.51 -16.25
N ASP A 11 13.62 -4.66 -16.92
CA ASP A 11 13.11 -4.77 -18.29
C ASP A 11 11.59 -5.01 -18.36
N GLU A 12 10.98 -5.53 -17.30
CA GLU A 12 9.53 -5.76 -17.27
C GLU A 12 8.83 -4.51 -16.69
N ARG A 13 8.38 -3.60 -17.55
CA ARG A 13 7.57 -2.43 -17.17
C ARG A 13 6.12 -2.67 -17.53
N LYS A 14 5.23 -2.64 -16.54
CA LYS A 14 3.78 -2.71 -16.74
C LYS A 14 3.17 -1.33 -16.62
N VAL A 15 2.55 -0.88 -17.70
CA VAL A 15 1.98 0.45 -17.81
C VAL A 15 0.54 0.44 -17.33
N GLU A 16 0.24 1.28 -16.34
CA GLU A 16 -1.10 1.46 -15.79
C GLU A 16 -1.54 2.92 -15.84
N TRP A 17 -2.84 3.15 -15.76
CA TRP A 17 -3.42 4.48 -15.80
C TRP A 17 -2.85 5.43 -14.73
N ASP A 18 -2.60 4.90 -13.54
CA ASP A 18 -2.07 5.68 -12.42
C ASP A 18 -0.69 6.29 -12.71
N LEU A 19 0.08 5.70 -13.65
CA LEU A 19 1.36 6.24 -14.10
C LEU A 19 1.23 7.69 -14.59
N LEU A 20 0.17 8.00 -15.35
CA LEU A 20 -0.07 9.34 -15.87
C LEU A 20 -0.36 10.32 -14.73
N GLY A 21 -1.23 9.93 -13.79
CA GLY A 21 -1.57 10.76 -12.64
C GLY A 21 -0.36 11.07 -11.75
N TYR A 22 0.46 10.07 -11.45
CA TYR A 22 1.67 10.26 -10.65
C TYR A 22 2.72 11.12 -11.37
N SER A 23 2.96 10.85 -12.65
CA SER A 23 3.90 11.61 -13.47
C SER A 23 3.48 13.07 -13.60
N ALA A 24 2.20 13.32 -13.86
CA ALA A 24 1.61 14.64 -13.94
C ALA A 24 1.74 15.42 -12.62
N CYS A 25 1.41 14.79 -11.48
CA CYS A 25 1.59 15.42 -10.16
C CYS A 25 3.07 15.75 -9.87
N ALA A 26 4.00 14.93 -10.34
CA ALA A 26 5.44 15.21 -10.19
C ALA A 26 5.88 16.40 -11.04
N MET A 27 5.32 16.57 -12.25
CA MET A 27 5.55 17.74 -13.10
C MET A 27 4.94 19.00 -12.49
N GLU A 28 3.71 18.91 -11.97
CA GLU A 28 3.02 19.98 -11.23
C GLU A 28 3.86 20.44 -10.02
N LEU A 29 4.41 19.49 -9.25
CA LEU A 29 5.28 19.80 -8.11
C LEU A 29 6.56 20.55 -8.50
N ARG A 30 6.99 20.43 -9.76
CA ARG A 30 8.12 21.17 -10.35
C ARG A 30 7.72 22.47 -11.03
N GLY A 31 6.46 22.89 -10.92
CA GLY A 31 5.97 24.19 -11.38
C GLY A 31 5.39 24.21 -12.80
N ALA A 32 5.11 23.06 -13.41
CA ALA A 32 4.43 23.03 -14.71
C ALA A 32 2.95 23.47 -14.58
N THR A 33 2.44 24.21 -15.56
CA THR A 33 1.02 24.61 -15.63
C THR A 33 0.15 23.41 -16.02
N PRO A 34 -1.17 23.42 -15.77
CA PRO A 34 -2.06 22.31 -16.14
C PRO A 34 -1.94 21.87 -17.61
N GLU A 35 -1.85 22.82 -18.55
CA GLU A 35 -1.71 22.56 -19.98
C GLU A 35 -0.34 21.95 -20.30
N ALA A 36 0.72 22.46 -19.67
CA ALA A 36 2.08 21.93 -19.84
C ALA A 36 2.23 20.53 -19.20
N VAL A 37 1.54 20.27 -18.10
CA VAL A 37 1.46 18.96 -17.45
C VAL A 37 0.78 17.96 -18.37
N HIS A 38 -0.37 18.31 -18.95
CA HIS A 38 -1.10 17.45 -19.88
C HIS A 38 -0.25 17.11 -21.11
N ALA A 39 0.21 18.14 -21.83
CA ALA A 39 1.03 17.94 -23.04
C ALA A 39 2.32 17.16 -22.72
N GLY A 40 2.99 17.52 -21.63
CA GLY A 40 4.25 16.91 -21.23
C GLY A 40 4.11 15.45 -20.82
N VAL A 41 3.06 15.07 -20.09
CA VAL A 41 2.90 13.67 -19.66
C VAL A 41 2.61 12.75 -20.85
N TYR A 42 1.81 13.21 -21.83
CA TYR A 42 1.53 12.43 -23.04
C TYR A 42 2.71 12.40 -24.00
N GLN A 43 3.52 13.46 -24.06
CA GLN A 43 4.78 13.46 -24.80
C GLN A 43 5.79 12.47 -24.20
N GLU A 44 5.95 12.45 -22.87
CA GLU A 44 6.81 11.48 -22.19
C GLU A 44 6.29 10.05 -22.39
N LEU A 45 4.97 9.86 -22.37
CA LEU A 45 4.37 8.56 -22.64
C LEU A 45 4.82 8.01 -24.00
N ASP A 46 4.64 8.80 -25.07
CA ASP A 46 5.02 8.38 -26.43
C ASP A 46 6.52 8.11 -26.58
N GLY A 47 7.37 8.82 -25.83
CA GLY A 47 8.82 8.66 -25.90
C GLY A 47 9.38 7.50 -25.07
N ARG A 48 8.60 6.90 -24.16
CA ARG A 48 9.12 6.02 -23.10
C ARG A 48 8.44 4.66 -22.99
N VAL A 49 7.22 4.50 -23.53
CA VAL A 49 6.52 3.21 -23.54
C VAL A 49 6.28 2.72 -24.97
N SER A 50 5.82 1.47 -25.11
CA SER A 50 5.46 0.95 -26.44
C SER A 50 4.27 1.72 -27.02
N ALA A 51 4.18 1.82 -28.35
CA ALA A 51 3.04 2.47 -29.00
C ALA A 51 1.70 1.79 -28.62
N GLU A 52 1.70 0.48 -28.41
CA GLU A 52 0.54 -0.29 -27.96
C GLU A 52 0.10 0.13 -26.55
N ASP A 53 1.04 0.25 -25.60
CA ASP A 53 0.73 0.68 -24.23
C ASP A 53 0.26 2.14 -24.18
N ALA A 54 0.89 3.01 -24.96
CA ALA A 54 0.48 4.41 -25.06
C ALA A 54 -0.95 4.54 -25.60
N GLU A 55 -1.27 3.79 -26.65
CA GLU A 55 -2.62 3.75 -27.24
C GLU A 55 -3.64 3.18 -26.25
N LEU A 56 -3.32 2.07 -25.58
CA LEU A 56 -4.16 1.48 -24.53
C LEU A 56 -4.46 2.47 -23.39
N LEU A 57 -3.49 3.30 -23.00
CA LEU A 57 -3.70 4.34 -22.02
C LEU A 57 -4.56 5.51 -22.52
N ARG A 58 -4.69 5.72 -23.83
CA ARG A 58 -5.54 6.78 -24.39
C ARG A 58 -6.95 6.30 -24.71
N THR A 59 -7.11 5.08 -25.23
CA THR A 59 -8.35 4.71 -25.94
C THR A 59 -9.14 3.55 -25.33
N LYS A 60 -8.69 2.98 -24.20
CA LYS A 60 -9.37 1.84 -23.56
C LYS A 60 -10.86 2.07 -23.27
N ASN A 61 -11.28 3.31 -22.98
CA ASN A 61 -12.68 3.67 -22.76
C ASN A 61 -12.92 5.16 -23.01
N ALA A 62 -14.19 5.57 -23.10
CA ALA A 62 -14.59 6.95 -23.37
C ALA A 62 -14.00 7.96 -22.36
N TYR A 63 -13.89 7.54 -21.09
CA TYR A 63 -13.24 8.33 -20.05
C TYR A 63 -11.78 8.65 -20.40
N ARG A 64 -10.95 7.65 -20.73
CA ARG A 64 -9.55 7.88 -21.11
C ARG A 64 -9.40 8.69 -22.39
N VAL A 65 -10.29 8.49 -23.37
CA VAL A 65 -10.30 9.26 -24.62
C VAL A 65 -10.50 10.73 -24.32
N ARG A 66 -11.47 11.07 -23.47
CA ARG A 66 -11.72 12.46 -23.07
C ARG A 66 -10.50 13.07 -22.39
N LEU A 67 -9.92 12.38 -21.42
CA LEU A 67 -8.75 12.88 -20.68
C LEU A 67 -7.51 13.05 -21.57
N ALA A 68 -7.37 12.24 -22.62
CA ALA A 68 -6.27 12.37 -23.56
C ALA A 68 -6.35 13.64 -24.43
N VAL A 69 -7.55 14.20 -24.64
CA VAL A 69 -7.77 15.37 -25.51
C VAL A 69 -8.15 16.65 -24.75
N ASP A 70 -8.62 16.53 -23.51
CA ASP A 70 -9.14 17.61 -22.68
C ASP A 70 -8.22 17.83 -21.45
N PRO A 71 -7.35 18.86 -21.46
CA PRO A 71 -6.46 19.16 -20.35
C PRO A 71 -7.18 19.49 -19.05
N GLU A 72 -8.36 20.11 -19.11
CA GLU A 72 -9.13 20.46 -17.91
C GLU A 72 -9.68 19.20 -17.24
N ALA A 73 -10.27 18.29 -18.03
CA ALA A 73 -10.74 17.02 -17.51
C ALA A 73 -9.58 16.19 -16.93
N PHE A 74 -8.41 16.19 -17.57
CA PHE A 74 -7.20 15.55 -17.04
C PHE A 74 -6.73 16.17 -15.72
N ALA A 75 -6.66 17.50 -15.65
CA ALA A 75 -6.29 18.22 -14.42
C ALA A 75 -7.26 17.92 -13.27
N ALA A 76 -8.55 17.74 -13.57
CA ALA A 76 -9.57 17.36 -12.60
C ALA A 76 -9.33 15.96 -11.98
N GLN A 77 -8.48 15.12 -12.57
CA GLN A 77 -8.11 13.82 -12.01
C GLN A 77 -6.95 13.89 -11.02
N LEU A 78 -6.09 14.91 -11.10
CA LEU A 78 -4.88 15.02 -10.27
C LEU A 78 -5.14 14.96 -8.75
N PRO A 79 -6.25 15.50 -8.21
CA PRO A 79 -6.57 15.35 -6.79
C PRO A 79 -6.69 13.89 -6.31
N PHE A 80 -7.01 12.93 -7.19
CA PHE A 80 -6.95 11.50 -6.84
C PHE A 80 -5.54 11.00 -6.57
N TYR A 81 -4.49 11.72 -6.98
CA TYR A 81 -3.10 11.29 -6.90
C TYR A 81 -2.27 12.15 -5.94
N ARG A 82 -2.52 13.46 -5.85
CA ARG A 82 -1.73 14.43 -5.06
C ARG A 82 -1.45 14.01 -3.60
N GLY A 83 -2.34 13.22 -2.99
CA GLY A 83 -2.16 12.73 -1.61
C GLY A 83 -1.01 11.74 -1.40
N ARG A 84 -0.38 11.20 -2.45
CA ARG A 84 0.77 10.29 -2.36
C ARG A 84 2.07 11.09 -2.30
N VAL A 85 2.13 12.02 -1.34
CA VAL A 85 3.13 13.09 -1.24
C VAL A 85 4.56 12.57 -1.31
N LEU A 86 4.89 11.51 -0.56
CA LEU A 86 6.24 10.96 -0.56
C LEU A 86 6.60 10.34 -1.90
N TYR A 87 5.69 9.56 -2.48
CA TYR A 87 5.92 8.90 -3.76
C TYR A 87 6.10 9.91 -4.88
N ILE A 88 5.19 10.89 -5.00
CA ILE A 88 5.27 11.98 -5.99
C ILE A 88 6.52 12.84 -5.75
N GLY A 89 6.85 13.14 -4.49
CA GLY A 89 8.04 13.90 -4.14
C GLY A 89 9.34 13.20 -4.57
N LEU A 90 9.42 11.87 -4.43
CA LEU A 90 10.57 11.10 -4.91
C LEU A 90 10.67 11.12 -6.45
N ILE A 91 9.56 11.00 -7.16
CA ILE A 91 9.54 11.12 -8.63
C ILE A 91 10.00 12.52 -9.07
N ALA A 92 9.48 13.57 -8.44
CA ALA A 92 9.86 14.94 -8.73
C ALA A 92 11.34 15.21 -8.42
N ALA A 93 11.87 14.64 -7.33
CA ALA A 93 13.28 14.74 -6.99
C ALA A 93 14.18 14.10 -8.06
N LEU A 94 13.83 12.90 -8.55
CA LEU A 94 14.52 12.28 -9.69
C LEU A 94 14.41 13.13 -10.97
N GLY A 95 13.26 13.78 -11.18
CA GLY A 95 13.09 14.78 -12.24
C GLY A 95 14.06 15.95 -12.14
N GLY A 96 14.37 16.40 -10.92
CA GLY A 96 15.41 17.41 -10.66
C GLY A 96 16.82 16.94 -11.00
N LEU A 97 17.06 15.63 -11.04
CA LEU A 97 18.31 14.99 -11.46
C LEU A 97 18.35 14.66 -12.95
N GLY A 98 17.32 15.03 -13.72
CA GLY A 98 17.25 14.81 -15.16
C GLY A 98 16.53 13.52 -15.59
N CYS A 99 15.93 12.77 -14.66
CA CYS A 99 15.08 11.63 -15.03
C CYS A 99 13.73 12.10 -15.59
N SER A 100 13.18 11.36 -16.57
CA SER A 100 11.78 11.53 -16.95
C SER A 100 10.86 11.18 -15.76
N PRO A 101 9.71 11.87 -15.57
CA PRO A 101 8.73 11.49 -14.56
C PRO A 101 8.25 10.04 -14.67
N ILE A 102 8.11 9.51 -15.90
CA ILE A 102 7.70 8.12 -16.14
C ILE A 102 8.78 7.15 -15.67
N ASP A 103 10.02 7.36 -16.09
CA ASP A 103 11.16 6.55 -15.63
C ASP A 103 11.34 6.65 -14.11
N GLY A 104 11.20 7.86 -13.56
CA GLY A 104 11.26 8.12 -12.12
C GLY A 104 10.22 7.32 -11.34
N ALA A 105 8.98 7.22 -11.84
CA ALA A 105 7.93 6.42 -11.21
C ALA A 105 8.33 4.93 -11.15
N PHE A 106 8.82 4.36 -12.26
CA PHE A 106 9.32 2.98 -12.27
C PHE A 106 10.53 2.79 -11.33
N TYR A 107 11.49 3.72 -11.31
CA TYR A 107 12.64 3.63 -10.42
C TYR A 107 12.26 3.67 -8.93
N VAL A 108 11.29 4.52 -8.56
CA VAL A 108 10.80 4.58 -7.17
C VAL A 108 10.10 3.28 -6.81
N SER A 109 9.22 2.74 -7.66
CA SER A 109 8.54 1.46 -7.40
C SER A 109 9.52 0.29 -7.33
N TRP A 110 10.51 0.23 -8.23
CA TRP A 110 11.57 -0.78 -8.23
C TRP A 110 12.41 -0.75 -6.94
N LEU A 111 12.89 0.44 -6.54
CA LEU A 111 13.65 0.62 -5.30
C LEU A 111 12.79 0.25 -4.08
N SER A 112 11.50 0.56 -4.12
CA SER A 112 10.56 0.19 -3.06
C SER A 112 10.37 -1.33 -2.96
N GLY A 113 10.27 -2.02 -4.09
CA GLY A 113 10.25 -3.48 -4.15
C GLY A 113 11.52 -4.10 -3.55
N LEU A 114 12.69 -3.53 -3.83
CA LEU A 114 13.96 -3.91 -3.22
C LEU A 114 13.97 -3.72 -1.70
N LEU A 115 13.50 -2.56 -1.22
CA LEU A 115 13.40 -2.26 0.21
C LEU A 115 12.42 -3.21 0.91
N LEU A 116 11.33 -3.56 0.24
CA LEU A 116 10.34 -4.50 0.73
C LEU A 116 10.93 -5.91 0.87
N LEU A 117 11.60 -6.40 -0.19
CA LEU A 117 12.31 -7.69 -0.15
C LEU A 117 13.36 -7.72 0.96
N ALA A 118 14.11 -6.63 1.13
CA ALA A 118 15.09 -6.50 2.21
C ALA A 118 14.42 -6.55 3.60
N ALA A 119 13.27 -5.89 3.79
CA ALA A 119 12.51 -5.95 5.03
C ALA A 119 12.11 -7.39 5.37
N CYS A 120 11.52 -8.09 4.40
CA CYS A 120 11.12 -9.49 4.54
C CYS A 120 12.32 -10.38 4.85
N ALA A 121 13.38 -10.32 4.04
CA ALA A 121 14.60 -11.12 4.25
C ALA A 121 15.21 -10.86 5.63
N ARG A 122 15.23 -9.60 6.08
CA ARG A 122 15.77 -9.22 7.39
C ARG A 122 14.92 -9.75 8.53
N TRP A 123 13.59 -9.72 8.39
CA TRP A 123 12.65 -10.28 9.36
C TRP A 123 12.83 -11.79 9.45
N LEU A 124 12.95 -12.46 8.30
CA LEU A 124 13.17 -13.90 8.22
C LEU A 124 14.48 -14.31 8.90
N ALA A 125 15.58 -13.63 8.58
CA ALA A 125 16.89 -13.88 9.18
C ALA A 125 16.90 -13.73 10.71
N ARG A 126 16.07 -12.84 11.28
CA ARG A 126 15.94 -12.69 12.74
C ARG A 126 15.21 -13.83 13.42
N ARG A 127 14.24 -14.45 12.74
CA ARG A 127 13.39 -15.51 13.30
C ARG A 127 13.95 -16.93 13.11
N GLY A 128 15.21 -17.06 12.69
CA GLY A 128 16.02 -18.24 12.94
C GLY A 128 16.29 -19.14 11.74
N HIS A 129 17.58 -19.52 11.64
CA HIS A 129 18.12 -20.69 10.96
C HIS A 129 17.56 -21.96 11.61
N GLY A 130 16.69 -22.68 10.91
CA GLY A 130 16.16 -23.94 11.40
C GLY A 130 15.13 -24.47 10.42
N SER A 131 15.60 -25.36 9.55
CA SER A 131 14.92 -26.02 8.43
C SER A 131 14.87 -25.21 7.11
N TRP A 132 15.40 -25.82 6.04
CA TRP A 132 15.43 -25.28 4.68
C TRP A 132 14.00 -25.14 4.12
N GLU A 133 13.03 -25.90 4.64
CA GLU A 133 11.61 -25.80 4.29
C GLU A 133 11.03 -24.43 4.68
N TRP A 134 11.52 -23.81 5.76
CA TRP A 134 11.07 -22.47 6.16
C TRP A 134 11.66 -21.38 5.27
N VAL A 135 12.94 -21.51 4.90
CA VAL A 135 13.58 -20.63 3.93
C VAL A 135 12.90 -20.76 2.58
N LEU A 136 12.65 -21.98 2.11
CA LEU A 136 11.96 -22.25 0.85
C LEU A 136 10.50 -21.79 0.89
N GLY A 137 9.76 -22.04 1.97
CA GLY A 137 8.36 -21.61 2.11
C GLY A 137 8.20 -20.09 2.10
N ASN A 138 9.13 -19.36 2.71
CA ASN A 138 9.10 -17.90 2.67
C ASN A 138 9.71 -17.32 1.39
N LEU A 139 10.67 -18.01 0.77
CA LEU A 139 11.16 -17.67 -0.57
C LEU A 139 10.05 -17.87 -1.61
N LEU A 140 9.27 -18.95 -1.51
CA LEU A 140 8.08 -19.20 -2.30
C LEU A 140 6.96 -18.22 -1.96
N LEU A 141 6.84 -17.75 -0.72
CA LEU A 141 5.91 -16.67 -0.37
C LEU A 141 6.35 -15.33 -0.99
N LEU A 142 7.65 -15.00 -0.98
CA LEU A 142 8.17 -13.78 -1.59
C LEU A 142 8.15 -13.83 -3.12
N VAL A 143 8.40 -15.00 -3.70
CA VAL A 143 8.22 -15.25 -5.14
C VAL A 143 6.73 -15.26 -5.48
N ALA A 144 5.86 -15.89 -4.69
CA ALA A 144 4.42 -15.84 -4.94
C ALA A 144 3.87 -14.41 -4.83
N LEU A 145 4.28 -13.64 -3.83
CA LEU A 145 3.76 -12.30 -3.61
C LEU A 145 4.40 -11.24 -4.52
N GLY A 146 5.69 -11.38 -4.84
CA GLY A 146 6.39 -10.48 -5.78
C GLY A 146 6.06 -10.79 -7.24
N PHE A 147 6.08 -12.08 -7.62
CA PHE A 147 6.04 -12.55 -9.01
C PHE A 147 4.61 -12.74 -9.54
N PHE A 148 3.59 -13.08 -8.72
CA PHE A 148 2.21 -13.22 -9.25
C PHE A 148 1.49 -11.89 -9.49
N PHE A 149 1.85 -10.81 -8.79
CA PHE A 149 1.09 -9.56 -8.88
C PHE A 149 1.77 -8.48 -9.71
N GLY A 150 3.05 -8.64 -10.09
CA GLY A 150 3.75 -7.66 -10.91
C GLY A 150 3.85 -6.27 -10.28
N GLU A 151 3.68 -6.14 -8.96
CA GLU A 151 3.55 -4.82 -8.32
C GLU A 151 4.82 -3.98 -8.40
N HIS A 152 5.97 -4.65 -8.47
CA HIS A 152 7.28 -4.01 -8.66
C HIS A 152 7.51 -3.59 -10.12
N THR A 153 6.76 -4.17 -11.07
CA THR A 153 6.74 -3.76 -12.47
C THR A 153 5.70 -2.68 -12.72
N LEU A 154 4.85 -2.38 -11.73
CA LEU A 154 3.87 -1.29 -11.74
C LEU A 154 4.44 -0.04 -11.10
N ALA A 155 4.20 1.11 -11.73
CA ALA A 155 4.56 2.42 -11.20
C ALA A 155 3.54 2.89 -10.12
N THR A 156 3.50 2.20 -8.98
CA THR A 156 2.59 2.50 -7.86
C THR A 156 3.30 2.85 -6.55
N ALA A 157 2.62 3.66 -5.72
CA ALA A 157 3.01 3.98 -4.34
C ALA A 157 2.83 2.81 -3.36
N ASP A 158 2.13 1.73 -3.76
CA ASP A 158 1.80 0.58 -2.89
C ASP A 158 3.06 -0.11 -2.33
N ALA A 159 4.03 -0.40 -3.20
CA ALA A 159 5.29 -1.04 -2.80
C ALA A 159 6.07 -0.20 -1.78
N LEU A 160 6.08 1.13 -1.96
CA LEU A 160 6.75 2.07 -1.05
C LEU A 160 6.09 2.05 0.33
N ALA A 161 4.76 2.16 0.36
CA ALA A 161 4.01 2.12 1.60
C ALA A 161 4.18 0.77 2.31
N ALA A 162 4.10 -0.35 1.59
CA ALA A 162 4.32 -1.68 2.11
C ALA A 162 5.72 -1.86 2.72
N ALA A 163 6.77 -1.41 2.00
CA ALA A 163 8.14 -1.45 2.50
C ALA A 163 8.30 -0.69 3.82
N LEU A 164 7.76 0.55 3.88
CA LEU A 164 7.81 1.38 5.08
C LEU A 164 7.01 0.78 6.24
N ILE A 165 5.86 0.17 5.97
CA ILE A 165 5.05 -0.53 6.98
C ILE A 165 5.81 -1.72 7.55
N LEU A 166 6.38 -2.58 6.70
CA LEU A 166 7.11 -3.76 7.17
C LEU A 166 8.38 -3.38 7.92
N TRP A 167 9.16 -2.39 7.45
CA TRP A 167 10.29 -1.89 8.21
C TRP A 167 9.86 -1.25 9.54
N GLY A 168 8.79 -0.45 9.53
CA GLY A 168 8.24 0.16 10.73
C GLY A 168 7.80 -0.87 11.77
N ALA A 169 7.05 -1.88 11.33
CA ALA A 169 6.63 -3.01 12.17
C ALA A 169 7.81 -3.86 12.64
N PHE A 170 8.81 -4.13 11.78
CA PHE A 170 10.02 -4.85 12.16
C PHE A 170 10.82 -4.09 13.24
N PHE A 171 11.04 -2.79 13.07
CA PHE A 171 11.74 -2.00 14.07
C PHE A 171 10.97 -1.92 15.39
N LEU A 172 9.65 -1.79 15.30
CA LEU A 172 8.77 -1.78 16.47
C LEU A 172 8.83 -3.13 17.20
N LEU A 173 8.52 -4.23 16.53
CA LEU A 173 8.29 -5.54 17.14
C LEU A 173 9.58 -6.32 17.43
N GLU A 174 10.52 -6.36 16.47
CA GLU A 174 11.70 -7.22 16.55
C GLU A 174 12.92 -6.51 17.17
N THR A 175 13.13 -5.23 16.87
CA THR A 175 14.27 -4.48 17.45
C THR A 175 13.93 -3.67 18.68
N ARG A 176 12.63 -3.52 19.00
CA ARG A 176 12.13 -2.64 20.07
C ARG A 176 12.56 -1.16 19.91
N ARG A 177 12.92 -0.72 18.69
CA ARG A 177 13.24 0.68 18.37
C ARG A 177 11.95 1.46 18.10
N THR A 178 11.15 1.69 19.15
CA THR A 178 9.80 2.25 19.05
C THR A 178 9.73 3.55 18.26
N ARG A 179 10.63 4.50 18.51
CA ARG A 179 10.61 5.80 17.81
C ARG A 179 10.79 5.64 16.30
N LEU A 180 11.78 4.86 15.88
CA LEU A 180 12.05 4.61 14.46
C LEU A 180 10.88 3.85 13.81
N GLY A 181 10.33 2.84 14.49
CA GLY A 181 9.16 2.12 14.03
C GLY A 181 7.96 3.03 13.79
N LEU A 182 7.63 3.90 14.75
CA LEU A 182 6.54 4.87 14.63
C LEU A 182 6.81 5.92 13.53
N VAL A 183 8.04 6.42 13.38
CA VAL A 183 8.38 7.36 12.30
C VAL A 183 8.16 6.72 10.93
N LEU A 184 8.60 5.48 10.72
CA LEU A 184 8.42 4.79 9.44
C LEU A 184 6.95 4.46 9.15
N LEU A 185 6.18 4.06 10.17
CA LEU A 185 4.74 3.88 10.03
C LEU A 185 4.05 5.21 9.66
N GLY A 186 4.40 6.31 10.30
CA GLY A 186 3.91 7.65 9.92
C GLY A 186 4.30 8.06 8.51
N LEU A 187 5.55 7.82 8.12
CA LEU A 187 6.05 8.10 6.77
C LEU A 187 5.29 7.29 5.71
N SER A 188 4.91 6.04 6.00
CA SER A 188 4.11 5.25 5.07
C SER A 188 2.75 5.86 4.74
N LEU A 189 2.15 6.64 5.66
CA LEU A 189 0.90 7.36 5.41
C LEU A 189 1.05 8.46 4.36
N THR A 190 2.25 9.03 4.22
CA THR A 190 2.55 10.02 3.18
C THR A 190 2.80 9.39 1.81
N ALA A 191 3.06 8.08 1.77
CA ALA A 191 3.03 7.30 0.53
C ALA A 191 1.59 6.88 0.20
N ARG A 192 0.83 6.41 1.19
CA ARG A 192 -0.58 6.02 1.06
C ARG A 192 -1.34 6.17 2.38
N THR A 193 -2.33 7.06 2.40
CA THR A 193 -3.13 7.36 3.60
C THR A 193 -4.06 6.21 4.01
N ASP A 194 -4.47 5.35 3.06
CA ASP A 194 -5.41 4.25 3.29
C ASP A 194 -4.89 3.20 4.31
N HIS A 195 -3.57 3.10 4.48
CA HIS A 195 -2.98 2.18 5.44
C HIS A 195 -3.12 2.63 6.90
N ILE A 196 -3.73 3.79 7.16
CA ILE A 196 -4.03 4.24 8.52
C ILE A 196 -4.82 3.19 9.31
N VAL A 197 -5.69 2.42 8.66
CA VAL A 197 -6.47 1.37 9.30
C VAL A 197 -5.55 0.29 9.89
N LEU A 198 -4.60 -0.21 9.10
CA LEU A 198 -3.60 -1.19 9.55
C LEU A 198 -2.68 -0.62 10.63
N ILE A 199 -2.19 0.60 10.41
CA ILE A 199 -1.23 1.27 11.30
C ILE A 199 -1.87 1.57 12.65
N ALA A 200 -3.10 2.08 12.66
CA ALA A 200 -3.86 2.34 13.87
C ALA A 200 -4.13 1.04 14.64
N ALA A 201 -4.57 -0.02 13.96
CA ALA A 201 -4.79 -1.32 14.59
C ALA A 201 -3.50 -1.91 15.20
N LEU A 202 -2.38 -1.83 14.47
CA LEU A 202 -1.07 -2.31 14.94
C LEU A 202 -0.56 -1.52 16.15
N VAL A 203 -0.60 -0.19 16.09
CA VAL A 203 -0.12 0.68 17.17
C VAL A 203 -1.03 0.56 18.40
N ALA A 204 -2.35 0.48 18.22
CA ALA A 204 -3.30 0.24 19.31
C ALA A 204 -3.03 -1.11 19.97
N TRP A 205 -2.82 -2.18 19.19
CA TRP A 205 -2.48 -3.49 19.73
C TRP A 205 -1.17 -3.48 20.53
N CYS A 206 -0.14 -2.78 20.07
CA CYS A 206 1.12 -2.62 20.80
C CYS A 206 0.98 -1.80 22.11
N ALA A 207 -0.06 -0.98 22.22
CA ALA A 207 -0.37 -0.23 23.44
C ALA A 207 -1.19 -1.04 24.46
N LEU A 208 -1.79 -2.18 24.07
CA LEU A 208 -2.62 -2.98 24.96
C LEU A 208 -1.77 -3.68 26.05
N PRO A 209 -2.20 -3.63 27.32
CA PRO A 209 -1.57 -4.43 28.38
C PRO A 209 -1.63 -5.93 28.07
N GLY A 210 -0.52 -6.64 28.25
CA GLY A 210 -0.45 -8.09 28.06
C GLY A 210 -0.22 -8.57 26.62
N ALA A 211 0.07 -7.67 25.67
CA ALA A 211 0.62 -8.06 24.37
C ALA A 211 2.07 -8.55 24.52
N ALA A 212 2.24 -9.81 24.92
CA ALA A 212 3.52 -10.37 25.39
C ALA A 212 4.69 -10.22 24.40
N ALA A 213 4.40 -10.13 23.09
CA ALA A 213 5.42 -9.96 22.06
C ALA A 213 5.61 -8.51 21.56
N ALA A 214 4.70 -7.58 21.92
CA ALA A 214 4.80 -6.21 21.46
C ALA A 214 5.66 -5.36 22.41
N PRO A 215 6.43 -4.37 21.91
CA PRO A 215 6.93 -3.31 22.77
C PRO A 215 5.74 -2.59 23.41
N ARG A 216 5.79 -2.36 24.73
CA ARG A 216 4.82 -1.48 25.37
C ARG A 216 5.04 -0.06 24.87
N ILE A 217 4.22 0.36 23.92
CA ILE A 217 4.18 1.76 23.52
C ILE A 217 3.63 2.54 24.70
N SER A 218 4.41 3.51 25.20
CA SER A 218 3.93 4.36 26.30
C SER A 218 2.71 5.16 25.86
N ARG A 219 1.81 5.49 26.79
CA ARG A 219 0.63 6.34 26.51
C ARG A 219 1.03 7.65 25.83
N ARG A 220 2.16 8.24 26.25
CA ARG A 220 2.73 9.45 25.62
C ARG A 220 3.08 9.19 24.16
N ALA A 221 3.83 8.13 23.86
CA ALA A 221 4.22 7.78 22.50
C ALA A 221 3.00 7.54 21.60
N LEU A 222 1.98 6.84 22.10
CA LEU A 222 0.72 6.60 21.41
C LEU A 222 0.00 7.90 21.05
N VAL A 223 -0.20 8.79 22.03
CA VAL A 223 -0.89 10.07 21.80
C VAL A 223 -0.10 10.96 20.84
N THR A 224 1.24 11.02 21.00
CA THR A 224 2.08 11.81 20.09
C THR A 224 2.08 11.24 18.67
N SER A 225 2.13 9.92 18.48
CA SER A 225 2.09 9.34 17.15
C SER A 225 0.71 9.47 16.52
N ALA A 226 -0.37 9.28 17.29
CA ALA A 226 -1.73 9.50 16.79
C ALA A 226 -1.94 10.95 16.33
N GLY A 227 -1.53 11.94 17.13
CA GLY A 227 -1.58 13.35 16.74
C GLY A 227 -0.73 13.65 15.50
N ALA A 228 0.50 13.13 15.44
CA ALA A 228 1.36 13.31 14.27
C ALA A 228 0.77 12.67 13.00
N TYR A 229 0.23 11.45 13.09
CA TYR A 229 -0.38 10.77 11.96
C TYR A 229 -1.64 11.48 11.47
N PHE A 230 -2.45 12.01 12.39
CA PHE A 230 -3.60 12.83 12.04
C PHE A 230 -3.19 14.07 11.25
N VAL A 231 -2.17 14.81 11.72
CA VAL A 231 -1.62 15.98 11.00
C VAL A 231 -1.06 15.59 9.63
N LEU A 232 -0.33 14.47 9.53
CA LEU A 232 0.19 13.97 8.25
C LEU A 232 -0.94 13.65 7.27
N ILE A 233 -2.00 12.99 7.73
CA ILE A 233 -3.17 12.67 6.89
C ILE A 233 -3.85 13.95 6.43
N LEU A 234 -4.11 14.91 7.33
CA LEU A 234 -4.69 16.19 6.94
C LEU A 234 -3.83 16.93 5.91
N GLY A 235 -2.51 16.91 6.07
CA GLY A 235 -1.57 17.50 5.11
C GLY A 235 -1.60 16.79 3.76
N CYS A 236 -1.76 15.46 3.73
CA CYS A 236 -1.84 14.69 2.49
C CYS A 236 -3.22 14.75 1.82
N THR A 237 -4.30 15.00 2.57
CA THR A 237 -5.65 15.05 2.03
C THR A 237 -6.10 16.49 1.81
N VAL A 238 -6.43 17.20 2.88
CA VAL A 238 -6.94 18.58 2.84
C VAL A 238 -5.90 19.54 2.25
N GLY A 239 -4.64 19.43 2.70
CA GLY A 239 -3.54 20.27 2.20
C GLY A 239 -3.17 20.05 0.74
N ARG A 240 -3.74 19.03 0.09
CA ARG A 240 -3.51 18.68 -1.32
C ARG A 240 -4.78 18.62 -2.14
N GLU A 241 -5.89 19.13 -1.58
CA GLU A 241 -7.21 19.16 -2.22
C GLU A 241 -7.70 17.77 -2.65
N ALA A 242 -7.25 16.71 -1.97
CA ALA A 242 -7.60 15.35 -2.36
C ALA A 242 -9.11 15.12 -2.24
N TYR A 243 -9.64 14.36 -3.18
CA TYR A 243 -11.07 14.01 -3.17
C TYR A 243 -11.47 13.22 -1.92
N GLY A 244 -12.69 13.48 -1.45
CA GLY A 244 -13.26 12.78 -0.31
C GLY A 244 -13.51 11.29 -0.59
N PRO A 245 -13.68 10.47 0.47
CA PRO A 245 -13.86 9.01 0.32
C PRO A 245 -15.02 8.62 -0.58
N TRP A 246 -16.12 9.39 -0.58
CA TRP A 246 -17.27 9.11 -1.42
C TRP A 246 -17.01 9.35 -2.91
N THR A 247 -16.34 10.43 -3.29
CA THR A 247 -15.90 10.68 -4.67
C THR A 247 -14.97 9.56 -5.16
N VAL A 248 -14.03 9.14 -4.31
CA VAL A 248 -13.13 8.02 -4.61
C VAL A 248 -13.92 6.72 -4.79
N PHE A 249 -14.90 6.45 -3.94
CA PHE A 249 -15.78 5.28 -4.03
C PHE A 249 -16.58 5.28 -5.34
N GLN A 250 -17.24 6.39 -5.66
CA GLN A 250 -18.02 6.57 -6.90
C GLN A 250 -17.16 6.32 -8.13
N HIS A 251 -15.99 6.98 -8.20
CA HIS A 251 -15.07 6.86 -9.33
C HIS A 251 -14.53 5.43 -9.51
N THR A 252 -14.36 4.69 -8.41
CA THR A 252 -13.75 3.35 -8.44
C THR A 252 -14.77 2.25 -8.72
N PHE A 253 -15.96 2.31 -8.11
CA PHE A 253 -16.90 1.20 -8.07
C PHE A 253 -18.20 1.43 -8.82
N VAL A 254 -18.59 2.69 -9.06
CA VAL A 254 -19.86 3.03 -9.70
C VAL A 254 -19.62 3.38 -11.16
N ASP A 255 -18.92 4.48 -11.43
CA ASP A 255 -18.60 4.93 -12.79
C ASP A 255 -17.40 5.87 -12.83
N TYR A 256 -16.67 5.87 -13.96
CA TYR A 256 -15.52 6.74 -14.15
C TYR A 256 -15.96 8.18 -14.44
N MET A 257 -15.72 9.06 -13.46
CA MET A 257 -16.03 10.49 -13.56
C MET A 257 -14.90 11.28 -14.21
N SER A 258 -15.20 12.00 -15.29
CA SER A 258 -14.24 12.87 -15.98
C SER A 258 -14.06 14.22 -15.27
N LEU A 259 -15.08 14.68 -14.55
CA LEU A 259 -15.07 15.89 -13.74
C LEU A 259 -15.57 15.57 -12.32
N PRO A 260 -14.76 14.88 -11.49
CA PRO A 260 -15.24 14.32 -10.22
C PRO A 260 -15.79 15.36 -9.24
N ALA A 261 -15.25 16.58 -9.24
CA ALA A 261 -15.71 17.68 -8.39
C ALA A 261 -17.19 18.07 -8.64
N THR A 262 -17.67 17.93 -9.88
CA THR A 262 -19.04 18.31 -10.28
C THR A 262 -19.95 17.12 -10.52
N GLU A 263 -19.38 15.97 -10.90
CA GLU A 263 -20.11 14.76 -11.25
C GLU A 263 -20.41 13.87 -10.02
N THR A 264 -19.74 14.08 -8.87
CA THR A 264 -19.99 13.26 -7.67
C THR A 264 -21.39 13.50 -7.12
N PRO A 265 -22.27 12.49 -7.09
CA PRO A 265 -23.59 12.63 -6.48
C PRO A 265 -23.49 12.68 -4.93
N PRO A 266 -24.53 13.14 -4.22
CA PRO A 266 -24.60 13.02 -2.77
C PRO A 266 -24.42 11.58 -2.27
N PHE A 267 -24.02 11.42 -1.01
CA PHE A 267 -23.84 10.08 -0.42
C PHE A 267 -25.14 9.29 -0.42
N ASP A 268 -25.08 8.06 -0.94
CA ASP A 268 -26.19 7.11 -0.96
C ASP A 268 -25.75 5.78 -0.30
N PRO A 269 -26.29 5.45 0.88
CA PRO A 269 -25.94 4.22 1.59
C PRO A 269 -26.40 2.95 0.86
N VAL A 270 -27.45 3.02 0.03
CA VAL A 270 -27.94 1.88 -0.74
C VAL A 270 -26.97 1.55 -1.86
N ILE A 271 -26.51 2.55 -2.60
CA ILE A 271 -25.47 2.38 -3.63
C ILE A 271 -24.18 1.85 -3.00
N TRP A 272 -23.76 2.42 -1.88
CA TRP A 272 -22.58 1.96 -1.15
C TRP A 272 -22.68 0.47 -0.78
N LEU A 273 -23.82 0.05 -0.21
CA LEU A 273 -24.03 -1.33 0.20
C LEU A 273 -24.12 -2.28 -1.00
N ASP A 274 -24.86 -1.92 -2.04
CA ASP A 274 -24.99 -2.72 -3.27
C ASP A 274 -23.62 -2.97 -3.91
N GLN A 275 -22.81 -1.93 -4.10
CA GLN A 275 -21.47 -2.09 -4.69
C GLN A 275 -20.50 -2.87 -3.79
N SER A 276 -20.62 -2.70 -2.47
CA SER A 276 -19.83 -3.49 -1.50
C SER A 276 -20.18 -4.98 -1.60
N LEU A 277 -21.46 -5.32 -1.68
CA LEU A 277 -21.92 -6.71 -1.85
C LEU A 277 -21.54 -7.28 -3.21
N ARG A 278 -21.61 -6.49 -4.30
CA ARG A 278 -21.17 -6.89 -5.65
C ARG A 278 -19.66 -7.11 -5.75
N SER A 279 -18.90 -6.59 -4.81
CA SER A 279 -17.45 -6.84 -4.75
C SER A 279 -17.12 -8.19 -4.12
N LEU A 280 -18.04 -8.79 -3.34
CA LEU A 280 -17.83 -10.09 -2.67
C LEU A 280 -17.52 -11.27 -3.62
N PRO A 281 -18.25 -11.47 -4.75
CA PRO A 281 -17.97 -12.58 -5.66
C PRO A 281 -16.58 -12.52 -6.30
N LYS A 282 -15.97 -11.33 -6.42
CA LYS A 282 -14.60 -11.15 -6.94
C LYS A 282 -13.54 -11.80 -6.03
N PHE A 283 -13.93 -12.28 -4.84
CA PHE A 283 -13.07 -13.00 -3.90
C PHE A 283 -13.02 -14.52 -4.11
N LYS A 284 -13.91 -15.12 -4.93
CA LYS A 284 -14.06 -16.58 -4.99
C LYS A 284 -12.87 -17.35 -5.58
N SER A 285 -11.96 -16.68 -6.28
CA SER A 285 -10.85 -17.31 -7.03
C SER A 285 -9.47 -16.69 -6.75
N SER A 286 -9.29 -15.99 -5.63
CA SER A 286 -8.12 -15.15 -5.43
C SER A 286 -7.39 -15.37 -4.10
N ALA A 287 -6.09 -15.06 -4.08
CA ALA A 287 -5.22 -15.08 -2.90
C ALA A 287 -5.80 -14.38 -1.63
N PRO A 288 -6.58 -13.28 -1.74
CA PRO A 288 -7.29 -12.69 -0.60
C PRO A 288 -8.14 -13.67 0.21
N LEU A 289 -8.83 -14.63 -0.43
CA LEU A 289 -9.68 -15.58 0.29
C LEU A 289 -8.84 -16.55 1.13
N ILE A 290 -7.75 -17.07 0.57
CA ILE A 290 -6.81 -17.95 1.28
C ILE A 290 -6.22 -17.19 2.47
N PHE A 291 -5.83 -15.93 2.27
CA PHE A 291 -5.35 -15.08 3.36
C PHE A 291 -6.42 -14.87 4.45
N LEU A 292 -7.64 -14.49 4.06
CA LEU A 292 -8.72 -14.24 5.01
C LEU A 292 -9.05 -15.49 5.84
N VAL A 293 -9.18 -16.64 5.18
CA VAL A 293 -9.47 -17.91 5.86
C VAL A 293 -8.33 -18.32 6.80
N SER A 294 -7.08 -18.26 6.34
CA SER A 294 -5.92 -18.62 7.17
C SER A 294 -5.74 -17.67 8.36
N THR A 295 -5.94 -16.38 8.16
CA THR A 295 -5.85 -15.37 9.21
C THR A 295 -7.00 -15.46 10.20
N LEU A 296 -8.22 -15.73 9.72
CA LEU A 296 -9.38 -16.00 10.57
C LEU A 296 -9.16 -17.26 11.42
N ALA A 297 -8.69 -18.35 10.81
CA ALA A 297 -8.36 -19.57 11.53
C ALA A 297 -7.30 -19.31 12.61
N ALA A 298 -6.23 -18.59 12.28
CA ALA A 298 -5.19 -18.18 13.23
C ALA A 298 -5.75 -17.34 14.40
N ALA A 299 -6.61 -16.36 14.09
CA ALA A 299 -7.25 -15.50 15.08
C ALA A 299 -8.18 -16.30 16.00
N VAL A 300 -9.02 -17.19 15.45
CA VAL A 300 -9.94 -18.03 16.22
C VAL A 300 -9.19 -19.01 17.12
N ILE A 301 -8.13 -19.66 16.62
CA ILE A 301 -7.27 -20.55 17.41
C ILE A 301 -6.62 -19.76 18.55
N GLY A 302 -6.08 -18.57 18.26
CA GLY A 302 -5.49 -17.68 19.25
C GLY A 302 -6.50 -17.26 20.32
N TRP A 303 -7.70 -16.88 19.92
CA TRP A 303 -8.80 -16.51 20.81
C TRP A 303 -9.19 -17.65 21.75
N ARG A 304 -9.47 -18.84 21.20
CA ARG A 304 -9.86 -20.03 21.97
C ARG A 304 -8.79 -20.47 22.98
N ARG A 305 -7.51 -20.22 22.67
CA ARG A 305 -6.38 -20.52 23.56
C ARG A 305 -6.06 -19.40 24.55
N GLY A 306 -6.82 -18.30 24.58
CA GLY A 306 -6.51 -17.11 25.39
C GLY A 306 -5.23 -16.37 24.94
N LYS A 307 -4.68 -16.74 23.78
CA LYS A 307 -3.41 -16.24 23.21
C LYS A 307 -3.63 -15.18 22.13
N TRP A 308 -4.80 -14.56 22.01
CA TRP A 308 -5.04 -13.52 21.00
C TRP A 308 -4.16 -12.28 21.17
N ARG A 309 -3.53 -12.10 22.33
CA ARG A 309 -2.51 -11.06 22.58
C ARG A 309 -1.07 -11.53 22.40
N ALA A 310 -0.86 -12.84 22.23
CA ALA A 310 0.48 -13.41 21.99
C ALA A 310 0.92 -13.12 20.55
N GLY A 311 2.22 -12.93 20.33
CA GLY A 311 2.76 -12.27 19.14
C GLY A 311 2.12 -12.67 17.82
N GLY A 312 2.24 -13.94 17.44
CA GLY A 312 1.78 -14.42 16.14
C GLY A 312 0.28 -14.21 15.89
N THR A 313 -0.51 -14.68 16.84
CA THR A 313 -1.98 -14.65 16.82
C THR A 313 -2.55 -13.24 16.97
N GLY A 314 -1.85 -12.36 17.70
CA GLY A 314 -2.24 -10.95 17.83
C GLY A 314 -2.05 -10.16 16.54
N LEU A 315 -0.95 -10.39 15.80
CA LEU A 315 -0.78 -9.77 14.49
C LEU A 315 -1.77 -10.30 13.46
N ALA A 316 -2.10 -11.59 13.49
CA ALA A 316 -3.17 -12.14 12.66
C ALA A 316 -4.52 -11.46 12.98
N PHE A 317 -4.83 -11.25 14.25
CA PHE A 317 -6.03 -10.51 14.67
C PHE A 317 -6.01 -9.05 14.18
N VAL A 318 -4.89 -8.35 14.32
CA VAL A 318 -4.69 -6.99 13.81
C VAL A 318 -4.91 -6.93 12.31
N ALA A 319 -4.29 -7.84 11.54
CA ALA A 319 -4.42 -7.88 10.09
C ALA A 319 -5.87 -8.18 9.66
N LEU A 320 -6.54 -9.14 10.31
CA LEU A 320 -7.95 -9.45 10.04
C LEU A 320 -8.86 -8.25 10.32
N LEU A 321 -8.75 -7.66 11.52
CA LEU A 321 -9.56 -6.51 11.91
C LEU A 321 -9.34 -5.33 10.95
N ALA A 322 -8.09 -5.05 10.61
CA ALA A 322 -7.75 -3.98 9.70
C ALA A 322 -8.29 -4.23 8.29
N THR A 323 -8.22 -5.48 7.80
CA THR A 323 -8.81 -5.85 6.49
C THR A 323 -10.33 -5.69 6.49
N LEU A 324 -11.02 -6.08 7.56
CA LEU A 324 -12.48 -5.93 7.67
C LEU A 324 -12.90 -4.46 7.71
N ILE A 325 -12.19 -3.64 8.49
CA ILE A 325 -12.44 -2.20 8.55
C ILE A 325 -12.14 -1.56 7.18
N HIS A 326 -11.01 -1.92 6.55
CA HIS A 326 -10.68 -1.41 5.21
C HIS A 326 -11.78 -1.77 4.21
N PHE A 327 -12.21 -3.03 4.18
CA PHE A 327 -13.26 -3.48 3.26
C PHE A 327 -14.59 -2.75 3.47
N ALA A 328 -14.94 -2.42 4.72
CA ALA A 328 -16.12 -1.62 5.00
C ALA A 328 -15.99 -0.22 4.36
N PHE A 329 -14.86 0.47 4.52
CA PHE A 329 -14.73 1.82 3.94
C PHE A 329 -14.47 1.81 2.42
N PHE A 330 -13.79 0.78 1.92
CA PHE A 330 -13.36 0.65 0.53
C PHE A 330 -13.40 -0.84 0.14
N PRO A 331 -14.42 -1.31 -0.58
CA PRO A 331 -14.67 -2.73 -0.82
C PRO A 331 -13.72 -3.35 -1.88
N ALA A 332 -12.43 -3.03 -1.82
CA ALA A 332 -11.38 -3.64 -2.62
C ALA A 332 -10.35 -4.34 -1.73
N LEU A 333 -10.10 -5.62 -2.02
CA LEU A 333 -9.01 -6.39 -1.43
C LEU A 333 -7.94 -6.68 -2.47
N TRP A 334 -7.56 -5.66 -3.23
CA TRP A 334 -6.53 -5.82 -4.25
C TRP A 334 -5.21 -6.24 -3.60
N PRO A 335 -4.52 -7.26 -4.15
CA PRO A 335 -3.26 -7.76 -3.62
C PRO A 335 -2.25 -6.67 -3.29
N ARG A 336 -2.06 -5.70 -4.19
CA ARG A 336 -1.15 -4.57 -4.01
C ARG A 336 -1.41 -3.71 -2.78
N LEU A 337 -2.67 -3.51 -2.47
CA LEU A 337 -3.07 -2.71 -1.32
C LEU A 337 -3.06 -3.55 -0.03
N MET A 338 -3.40 -4.83 -0.13
CA MET A 338 -3.54 -5.72 1.01
C MET A 338 -2.24 -6.43 1.40
N PHE A 339 -1.22 -6.40 0.56
CA PHE A 339 0.07 -7.03 0.80
C PHE A 339 0.65 -6.78 2.20
N PRO A 340 0.74 -5.54 2.73
CA PRO A 340 1.31 -5.32 4.06
C PRO A 340 0.47 -5.94 5.18
N TYR A 341 -0.85 -6.05 5.00
CA TYR A 341 -1.74 -6.76 5.93
C TYR A 341 -1.38 -8.25 5.93
N TRP A 342 -1.15 -8.80 4.74
CA TRP A 342 -0.88 -10.22 4.55
C TRP A 342 0.49 -10.63 5.05
N ALA A 343 1.50 -9.85 4.70
CA ALA A 343 2.87 -10.05 5.13
C ALA A 343 2.98 -10.00 6.67
N LEU A 344 2.30 -9.05 7.34
CA LEU A 344 2.29 -9.01 8.80
C LEU A 344 1.63 -10.25 9.41
N GLY A 345 0.50 -10.71 8.87
CA GLY A 345 -0.17 -11.93 9.33
C GLY A 345 0.68 -13.19 9.13
N ALA A 346 1.32 -13.33 7.97
CA ALA A 346 2.16 -14.47 7.62
C ALA A 346 3.45 -14.53 8.45
N LEU A 347 4.16 -13.40 8.57
CA LEU A 347 5.40 -13.31 9.33
C LEU A 347 5.18 -13.57 10.83
N ALA A 348 3.94 -13.44 11.31
CA ALA A 348 3.55 -13.64 12.70
C ALA A 348 3.58 -15.11 13.16
N TRP A 349 3.29 -16.08 12.28
CA TRP A 349 2.91 -17.45 12.63
C TRP A 349 3.92 -18.25 13.48
N ARG A 350 5.22 -17.94 13.47
CA ARG A 350 6.24 -18.72 14.20
C ARG A 350 6.30 -18.48 15.73
N GLY A 351 5.66 -17.43 16.27
CA GLY A 351 5.75 -17.08 17.70
C GLY A 351 4.95 -17.95 18.67
N ALA A 352 4.26 -19.01 18.20
CA ALA A 352 3.44 -19.86 19.05
C ALA A 352 4.19 -21.06 19.66
N HIS A 353 5.42 -21.35 19.19
CA HIS A 353 6.21 -22.49 19.64
C HIS A 353 7.31 -22.17 20.66
N ASP A 354 7.68 -20.90 20.83
CA ASP A 354 8.66 -20.49 21.84
C ASP A 354 7.92 -20.09 23.12
N SER A 355 7.41 -21.10 23.84
CA SER A 355 7.32 -20.96 25.29
C SER A 355 8.75 -20.94 25.82
N PRO A 356 9.13 -20.04 26.75
CA PRO A 356 10.32 -20.29 27.54
C PRO A 356 10.11 -21.64 28.21
N GLN A 357 11.02 -22.58 27.98
CA GLN A 357 11.24 -23.60 28.99
C GLN A 357 11.65 -22.82 30.24
N GLU A 358 10.68 -22.60 31.12
CA GLU A 358 10.96 -22.34 32.52
C GLU A 358 11.74 -23.57 33.00
N ASN A 359 13.08 -23.44 33.01
CA ASN A 359 13.91 -24.39 33.72
C ASN A 359 13.52 -24.27 35.20
N PRO A 360 13.20 -25.39 35.86
CA PRO A 360 12.71 -25.42 37.24
C PRO A 360 13.73 -24.89 38.26
#